data_AF-A0A3Q7MJF7-F1
#
_entry.id   AF-A0A3Q7MJF7-F1
#
_cell.length_a   1.000
_cell.length_b   1.000
_cell.length_c   1.000
_cell.angle_alpha   90.00
_cell.angle_beta   90.00
_cell.angle_gamma   90.00
#
_symmetry.space_group_name_H-M   'P 1'
#
loop_
_entity.id
_entity.type
_entity.pdbx_description
1 polymer ?
#
loop_
_entity_poly.entity_id
_entity_poly.type
_entity_poly.pdbx_seq_one_letter_code
_entity_poly.pdbx_strand_id
1 'polypeptide(L)'
;MSSPELLSAPDVWSAVGRNFQRQGSSGGSASWEAAKAGRTFQDRNGTSAEKMSVKVDLETKFAECVLNVGKVILGNKQRNEMRPQLQKKQNKIIMNAICALLNSGGGVVKAEIENKDYSYQIHGVGLKMPSIFNGYLDEMQQGDLFFIFVKSWNAEASGVRLATLSSNLYHRYRASTDVMNSQEALAFLKGRTQTLVNTNDSSSLSPQKVRAGVQDDGNIRASAAALFARTHLQFLEELNFTTSLHVEFKMFSTEVSQCFNESLPSCVSAFANTEGGYIFFGVCDETKQVIGCEKEKVDLVALSHSIDCCIRKLPVHHFCTQRHEIKYAVKFLEVHRKGALHGYVCAIKVERFCCAVFAEVPSSWQVKDNRVKQLVTKEWIAWMMEADPDLSRFSEMVLALSLSSSTPRSRTVCTHKNFECLKEQQKRYFPEKEMHMSNELMKRCSSHQQ
;
A
#
# COMPACT_ATOMS: atom_id res chain seq x y z
N MET A 1 36.56 -41.61 -32.82
CA MET A 1 36.34 -41.23 -34.23
C MET A 1 35.00 -40.54 -34.29
N SER A 2 34.79 -39.30 -34.70
CA SER A 2 35.57 -38.10 -34.92
C SER A 2 34.53 -36.97 -34.89
N SER A 3 34.93 -35.76 -34.53
CA SER A 3 34.12 -34.54 -34.53
C SER A 3 33.34 -34.29 -35.84
N PRO A 4 32.43 -33.31 -35.83
CA PRO A 4 32.71 -32.18 -36.72
C PRO A 4 32.55 -30.80 -36.09
N GLU A 5 33.18 -29.87 -36.81
CA GLU A 5 33.50 -28.48 -36.52
C GLU A 5 32.35 -27.49 -36.68
N LEU A 6 32.56 -26.35 -36.01
CA LEU A 6 32.19 -24.97 -36.32
C LEU A 6 31.68 -24.67 -37.74
N LEU A 7 30.66 -23.81 -37.82
CA LEU A 7 30.64 -22.66 -38.73
C LEU A 7 29.69 -21.55 -38.22
N SER A 8 30.20 -20.34 -38.29
CA SER A 8 29.75 -19.05 -37.80
C SER A 8 28.77 -18.31 -38.72
N ALA A 9 27.95 -17.40 -38.17
CA ALA A 9 27.21 -16.34 -38.87
C ALA A 9 26.85 -15.20 -37.86
N PRO A 10 26.50 -13.97 -38.28
CA PRO A 10 27.33 -12.79 -38.03
C PRO A 10 26.67 -11.62 -37.28
N ASP A 11 27.54 -10.70 -36.84
CA ASP A 11 27.27 -9.39 -36.26
C ASP A 11 26.49 -8.43 -37.18
N VAL A 12 25.49 -7.74 -36.63
CA VAL A 12 24.81 -6.58 -37.26
C VAL A 12 24.48 -5.53 -36.19
N TRP A 13 25.38 -4.59 -35.92
CA TRP A 13 25.02 -3.27 -35.36
C TRP A 13 25.89 -2.18 -36.00
N SER A 14 25.34 -1.49 -37.00
CA SER A 14 25.83 -0.22 -37.53
C SER A 14 24.84 0.89 -37.15
N ALA A 15 25.33 1.87 -36.39
CA ALA A 15 25.58 3.24 -36.84
C ALA A 15 24.40 4.22 -36.67
N VAL A 16 24.50 5.07 -35.63
CA VAL A 16 24.06 6.48 -35.70
C VAL A 16 25.14 7.33 -35.05
N GLY A 17 25.95 7.98 -35.89
CA GLY A 17 27.00 8.92 -35.50
C GLY A 17 26.44 10.30 -35.20
N ARG A 18 26.92 10.89 -34.10
CA ARG A 18 26.79 12.31 -33.76
C ARG A 18 28.00 13.08 -34.30
N ASN A 19 27.74 14.20 -34.97
CA ASN A 19 28.70 15.29 -35.15
C ASN A 19 28.35 16.39 -34.16
N PHE A 20 29.31 16.86 -33.35
CA PHE A 20 29.67 18.28 -33.24
C PHE A 20 30.94 18.44 -32.38
N GLN A 21 31.83 19.31 -32.86
CA GLN A 21 33.21 19.52 -32.45
C GLN A 21 33.40 20.34 -31.16
N ARG A 22 34.58 20.10 -30.57
CA ARG A 22 35.27 20.77 -29.45
C ARG A 22 35.52 22.27 -29.63
N GLN A 23 35.67 22.97 -28.50
CA GLN A 23 36.79 23.86 -28.09
C GLN A 23 36.75 23.90 -26.53
N GLY A 24 37.79 23.53 -25.76
CA GLY A 24 38.99 24.31 -25.38
C GLY A 24 38.66 25.28 -24.23
N SER A 25 39.34 25.47 -23.09
CA SER A 25 40.56 24.95 -22.46
C SER A 25 40.70 25.61 -21.06
N SER A 26 41.44 24.96 -20.15
CA SER A 26 42.28 25.50 -19.04
C SER A 26 41.70 26.28 -17.83
N GLY A 27 41.94 25.71 -16.63
CA GLY A 27 42.73 26.35 -15.57
C GLY A 27 42.00 27.06 -14.41
N GLY A 28 42.26 26.63 -13.18
CA GLY A 28 42.03 27.44 -11.97
C GLY A 28 41.74 26.65 -10.69
N SER A 29 42.77 26.45 -9.87
CA SER A 29 42.67 26.06 -8.46
C SER A 29 42.23 27.25 -7.59
N ALA A 30 41.29 27.07 -6.67
CA ALA A 30 41.25 27.86 -5.42
C ALA A 30 40.35 27.22 -4.35
N SER A 31 40.97 27.13 -3.17
CA SER A 31 40.50 26.99 -1.79
C SER A 31 39.05 27.34 -1.44
N TRP A 32 38.63 26.65 -0.37
CA TRP A 32 37.44 26.80 0.45
C TRP A 32 37.27 28.21 1.03
N GLU A 33 36.04 28.72 1.06
CA GLU A 33 35.44 29.34 2.26
C GLU A 33 33.93 29.60 2.08
N ALA A 34 33.23 29.58 3.20
CA ALA A 34 31.78 29.54 3.34
C ALA A 34 31.07 30.85 2.97
N ALA A 35 29.90 30.73 2.35
CA ALA A 35 28.90 31.81 2.37
C ALA A 35 27.48 31.23 2.37
N LYS A 36 26.81 31.35 3.52
CA LYS A 36 25.36 31.26 3.67
C LYS A 36 24.71 32.33 2.79
N ALA A 37 23.88 31.92 1.83
CA ALA A 37 22.87 32.80 1.25
C ALA A 37 21.70 31.94 0.76
N GLY A 38 20.54 32.13 1.40
CA GLY A 38 19.30 31.46 1.05
C GLY A 38 18.91 31.75 -0.39
N ARG A 39 18.69 30.69 -1.15
CA ARG A 39 17.91 30.72 -2.39
C ARG A 39 16.94 29.56 -2.36
N THR A 40 15.67 29.93 -2.28
CA THR A 40 14.49 29.10 -2.50
C THR A 40 14.64 28.33 -3.81
N PHE A 41 14.95 27.04 -3.71
CA PHE A 41 14.98 26.13 -4.83
C PHE A 41 13.54 25.73 -5.13
N GLN A 42 13.04 26.13 -6.30
CA GLN A 42 11.76 25.69 -6.80
C GLN A 42 11.81 24.17 -7.03
N ASP A 43 10.98 23.45 -6.28
CA ASP A 43 10.65 22.04 -6.49
C ASP A 43 10.20 21.81 -7.95
N ARG A 44 11.13 21.34 -8.77
CA ARG A 44 10.85 20.71 -10.07
C ARG A 44 11.25 19.24 -9.97
N ASN A 45 10.42 18.48 -9.29
CA ASN A 45 10.04 17.10 -9.62
C ASN A 45 9.12 16.57 -8.52
N GLY A 46 7.96 17.20 -8.40
CA GLY A 46 6.79 16.49 -7.88
C GLY A 46 6.38 15.47 -8.93
N THR A 47 6.47 14.19 -8.58
CA THR A 47 5.64 13.15 -9.18
C THR A 47 4.25 13.72 -9.33
N SER A 48 3.81 13.89 -10.57
CA SER A 48 2.45 14.32 -10.88
C SER A 48 1.51 13.35 -10.18
N ALA A 49 0.95 13.79 -9.05
CA ALA A 49 -0.30 13.26 -8.55
C ALA A 49 -1.30 13.59 -9.64
N GLU A 50 -1.41 12.71 -10.64
CA GLU A 50 -2.37 12.77 -11.71
C GLU A 50 -3.71 12.98 -11.01
N LYS A 51 -4.25 14.20 -11.13
CA LYS A 51 -5.37 14.68 -10.34
C LYS A 51 -6.59 13.85 -10.75
N MET A 52 -6.82 12.72 -10.07
CA MET A 52 -7.98 11.86 -10.33
C MET A 52 -9.23 12.71 -10.23
N SER A 53 -9.86 12.99 -11.37
CA SER A 53 -11.06 13.80 -11.44
C SER A 53 -12.30 12.92 -11.35
N VAL A 54 -12.43 12.16 -10.25
CA VAL A 54 -13.73 11.56 -9.91
C VAL A 54 -14.60 12.70 -9.40
N LYS A 55 -15.65 13.01 -10.15
CA LYS A 55 -16.60 14.08 -9.81
C LYS A 55 -17.82 13.48 -9.14
N VAL A 56 -18.32 14.15 -8.10
CA VAL A 56 -19.64 13.83 -7.57
C VAL A 56 -20.67 14.30 -8.59
N ASP A 57 -21.52 13.38 -9.03
CA ASP A 57 -22.66 13.64 -9.92
C ASP A 57 -23.86 14.01 -9.04
N LEU A 58 -24.30 15.26 -9.14
CA LEU A 58 -25.42 15.80 -8.37
C LEU A 58 -26.77 15.67 -9.10
N GLU A 59 -26.75 15.26 -10.37
CA GLU A 59 -27.95 15.20 -11.22
C GLU A 59 -28.65 13.84 -11.10
N THR A 60 -27.89 12.79 -10.79
CA THR A 60 -28.39 11.42 -10.68
C THR A 60 -29.13 11.21 -9.36
N LYS A 61 -30.47 11.02 -9.42
CA LYS A 61 -31.36 10.91 -8.24
C LYS A 61 -31.35 9.56 -7.51
N PHE A 62 -30.48 8.62 -7.88
CA PHE A 62 -30.49 7.26 -7.33
C PHE A 62 -29.86 7.13 -5.94
N ALA A 63 -28.97 8.05 -5.56
CA ALA A 63 -28.28 8.00 -4.27
C ALA A 63 -27.82 9.39 -3.84
N GLU A 64 -27.62 9.55 -2.53
CA GLU A 64 -27.07 10.79 -1.94
C GLU A 64 -25.63 11.07 -2.40
N CYS A 65 -24.88 10.03 -2.79
CA CYS A 65 -23.53 10.15 -3.32
C CYS A 65 -23.34 9.30 -4.58
N VAL A 66 -23.13 9.97 -5.72
CA VAL A 66 -22.81 9.32 -7.00
C VAL A 66 -21.43 9.78 -7.47
N LEU A 67 -20.52 8.84 -7.73
CA LEU A 67 -19.16 9.11 -8.20
C LEU A 67 -19.03 8.73 -9.68
N ASN A 68 -18.84 9.72 -10.54
CA ASN A 68 -18.62 9.48 -11.97
C ASN A 68 -17.13 9.20 -12.25
N VAL A 69 -16.83 8.02 -12.78
CA VAL A 69 -15.46 7.58 -13.13
C VAL A 69 -15.13 7.74 -14.63
N GLY A 70 -16.08 8.25 -15.42
CA GLY A 70 -15.94 8.49 -16.85
C GLY A 70 -16.08 7.21 -17.68
N LYS A 71 -15.39 7.18 -18.83
CA LYS A 71 -15.44 6.09 -19.79
C LYS A 71 -14.65 4.87 -19.34
N VAL A 72 -15.28 3.71 -19.40
CA VAL A 72 -14.74 2.43 -18.95
C VAL A 72 -15.04 1.34 -19.98
N ILE A 73 -14.04 0.48 -20.25
CA ILE A 73 -14.24 -0.75 -21.02
C ILE A 73 -14.70 -1.84 -20.06
N LEU A 74 -15.83 -2.51 -20.32
CA LEU A 74 -16.36 -3.60 -19.49
C LEU A 74 -16.38 -4.92 -20.25
N GLY A 75 -16.47 -6.03 -19.51
CA GLY A 75 -16.53 -7.39 -20.05
C GLY A 75 -15.27 -8.20 -19.79
N ASN A 76 -15.45 -9.47 -19.41
CA ASN A 76 -14.35 -10.36 -19.03
C ASN A 76 -13.31 -10.51 -20.16
N LYS A 77 -13.77 -10.74 -21.39
CA LYS A 77 -12.91 -10.91 -22.56
C LYS A 77 -12.25 -9.59 -22.96
N GLN A 78 -13.05 -8.55 -23.14
CA GLN A 78 -12.61 -7.24 -23.62
C GLN A 78 -11.58 -6.62 -22.68
N ARG A 79 -11.79 -6.75 -21.36
CA ARG A 79 -10.83 -6.27 -20.36
C ARG A 79 -9.54 -7.09 -20.35
N ASN A 80 -9.57 -8.38 -20.65
CA ASN A 80 -8.36 -9.21 -20.75
C ASN A 80 -7.53 -8.89 -22.00
N GLU A 81 -8.18 -8.51 -23.10
CA GLU A 81 -7.54 -8.12 -24.37
C GLU A 81 -7.05 -6.65 -24.37
N MET A 82 -7.41 -5.89 -23.33
CA MET A 82 -7.09 -4.47 -23.18
C MET A 82 -5.59 -4.24 -22.93
N ARG A 83 -5.08 -3.07 -23.36
CA ARG A 83 -3.72 -2.62 -23.00
C ARG A 83 -3.54 -2.64 -21.47
N PRO A 84 -2.53 -3.36 -20.93
CA PRO A 84 -2.37 -3.55 -19.48
C PRO A 84 -2.31 -2.25 -18.66
N GLN A 85 -1.67 -1.21 -19.20
CA GLN A 85 -1.55 0.08 -18.52
C GLN A 85 -2.90 0.80 -18.38
N LEU A 86 -3.74 0.75 -19.42
CA LEU A 86 -5.06 1.35 -19.40
C LEU A 86 -6.02 0.54 -18.50
N GLN A 87 -5.92 -0.79 -18.55
CA GLN A 87 -6.66 -1.68 -17.66
C GLN A 87 -6.36 -1.39 -16.18
N LYS A 88 -5.07 -1.26 -15.82
CA LYS A 88 -4.61 -0.88 -14.47
C LYS A 88 -5.14 0.49 -14.07
N LYS A 89 -5.09 1.49 -14.96
CA LYS A 89 -5.58 2.84 -14.70
C LYS A 89 -7.09 2.86 -14.41
N GLN A 90 -7.91 2.23 -15.26
CA GLN A 90 -9.36 2.14 -15.04
C GLN A 90 -9.69 1.37 -13.76
N ASN A 91 -9.06 0.21 -13.52
CA ASN A 91 -9.25 -0.54 -12.27
C ASN A 91 -8.94 0.33 -11.06
N LYS A 92 -7.80 1.04 -11.06
CA LYS A 92 -7.41 1.91 -9.94
C LYS A 92 -8.46 2.98 -9.64
N ILE A 93 -8.97 3.66 -10.66
CA ILE A 93 -9.98 4.71 -10.47
C ILE A 93 -11.27 4.13 -9.86
N ILE A 94 -11.74 2.98 -10.37
CA ILE A 94 -12.96 2.33 -9.88
C ILE A 94 -12.77 1.82 -8.45
N MET A 95 -11.65 1.15 -8.15
CA MET A 95 -11.37 0.65 -6.80
C MET A 95 -11.30 1.78 -5.77
N ASN A 96 -10.70 2.91 -6.14
CA ASN A 96 -10.61 4.07 -5.27
C ASN A 96 -11.98 4.70 -5.01
N ALA A 97 -12.85 4.76 -6.03
CA ALA A 97 -14.21 5.24 -5.88
C ALA A 97 -15.05 4.32 -4.98
N ILE A 98 -14.95 3.00 -5.16
CA ILE A 98 -15.62 2.02 -4.30
C ILE A 98 -15.13 2.16 -2.85
N CYS A 99 -13.81 2.18 -2.63
CA CYS A 99 -13.24 2.35 -1.30
C CYS A 99 -13.69 3.66 -0.65
N ALA A 100 -13.77 4.75 -1.41
CA ALA A 100 -14.26 6.02 -0.91
C ALA A 100 -15.72 5.95 -0.44
N LEU A 101 -16.60 5.31 -1.21
CA LEU A 101 -18.02 5.15 -0.85
C LEU A 101 -18.20 4.23 0.36
N LEU A 102 -17.47 3.10 0.43
CA LEU A 102 -17.46 2.22 1.61
C LEU A 102 -17.18 3.01 2.89
N ASN A 103 -16.20 3.93 2.83
CA ASN A 103 -15.78 4.76 3.96
C ASN A 103 -16.66 6.00 4.19
N SER A 104 -17.70 6.22 3.38
CA SER A 104 -18.51 7.44 3.37
C SER A 104 -20.02 7.19 3.45
N GLY A 105 -20.45 6.00 3.86
CA GLY A 105 -21.87 5.67 4.03
C GLY A 105 -22.51 4.95 2.84
N GLY A 106 -21.72 4.57 1.83
CA GLY A 106 -22.20 3.95 0.60
C GLY A 106 -22.53 4.98 -0.50
N GLY A 107 -23.08 4.50 -1.60
CA GLY A 107 -23.45 5.32 -2.77
C GLY A 107 -23.37 4.55 -4.07
N VAL A 108 -23.15 5.24 -5.18
CA VAL A 108 -23.10 4.64 -6.51
C VAL A 108 -21.86 5.09 -7.28
N VAL A 109 -21.13 4.16 -7.89
CA VAL A 109 -20.14 4.47 -8.92
C VAL A 109 -20.84 4.41 -10.28
N LYS A 110 -20.74 5.48 -11.05
CA LYS A 110 -21.30 5.63 -12.40
C LYS A 110 -20.18 5.63 -13.43
N ALA A 111 -20.29 4.77 -14.44
CA ALA A 111 -19.37 4.68 -15.56
C ALA A 111 -20.12 4.79 -16.90
N GLU A 112 -19.49 5.41 -17.88
CA GLU A 112 -19.92 5.40 -19.28
C GLU A 112 -19.26 4.22 -19.99
N ILE A 113 -20.05 3.37 -20.64
CA ILE A 113 -19.56 2.17 -21.30
C ILE A 113 -18.92 2.56 -22.64
N GLU A 114 -17.63 2.27 -22.79
CA GLU A 114 -16.87 2.70 -23.96
C GLU A 114 -16.93 1.68 -25.11
N ASN A 115 -16.90 0.38 -24.80
CA ASN A 115 -16.95 -0.66 -25.82
C ASN A 115 -18.38 -0.88 -26.32
N LYS A 116 -18.54 -0.77 -27.64
CA LYS A 116 -19.81 -1.01 -28.34
C LYS A 116 -20.29 -2.44 -28.11
N ASP A 117 -21.62 -2.60 -28.20
CA ASP A 117 -22.32 -3.89 -28.12
C ASP A 117 -22.13 -4.62 -26.79
N TYR A 118 -21.71 -3.91 -25.74
CA TYR A 118 -21.59 -4.49 -24.40
C TYR A 118 -22.96 -4.84 -23.80
N SER A 119 -23.12 -6.09 -23.38
CA SER A 119 -24.23 -6.56 -22.55
C SER A 119 -23.69 -7.21 -21.27
N TYR A 120 -24.10 -6.70 -20.11
CA TYR A 120 -23.70 -7.17 -18.79
C TYR A 120 -24.00 -8.65 -18.59
N GLN A 121 -25.18 -9.12 -19.01
CA GLN A 121 -25.63 -10.50 -18.85
C GLN A 121 -24.77 -11.50 -19.66
N ILE A 122 -24.17 -11.06 -20.76
CA ILE A 122 -23.39 -11.91 -21.66
C ILE A 122 -21.90 -11.81 -21.37
N HIS A 123 -21.40 -10.60 -21.16
CA HIS A 123 -19.96 -10.33 -21.10
C HIS A 123 -19.41 -10.27 -19.67
N GLY A 124 -20.26 -10.12 -18.66
CA GLY A 124 -19.86 -9.87 -17.29
C GLY A 124 -19.15 -8.52 -17.11
N VAL A 125 -18.51 -8.31 -15.96
CA VAL A 125 -17.88 -7.02 -15.62
C VAL A 125 -16.41 -6.95 -16.02
N GLY A 126 -15.65 -8.03 -15.77
CA GLY A 126 -14.21 -8.08 -16.03
C GLY A 126 -13.35 -7.20 -15.11
N LEU A 127 -13.89 -6.69 -14.00
CA LEU A 127 -13.13 -5.95 -13.00
C LEU A 127 -12.50 -6.92 -12.00
N LYS A 128 -11.22 -6.67 -11.66
CA LYS A 128 -10.51 -7.43 -10.61
C LYS A 128 -10.80 -6.79 -9.27
N MET A 129 -11.85 -7.26 -8.60
CA MET A 129 -12.24 -6.79 -7.27
C MET A 129 -11.47 -7.54 -6.18
N PRO A 130 -10.90 -6.85 -5.18
CA PRO A 130 -10.38 -7.51 -3.99
C PRO A 130 -11.52 -8.18 -3.22
N SER A 131 -11.25 -9.34 -2.61
CA SER A 131 -12.24 -10.12 -1.86
C SER A 131 -12.88 -9.36 -0.69
N ILE A 132 -12.22 -8.32 -0.18
CA ILE A 132 -12.73 -7.42 0.86
C ILE A 132 -14.04 -6.71 0.46
N PHE A 133 -14.34 -6.60 -0.83
CA PHE A 133 -15.58 -5.97 -1.31
C PHE A 133 -16.75 -6.93 -1.47
N ASN A 134 -16.53 -8.23 -1.26
CA ASN A 134 -17.59 -9.23 -1.38
C ASN A 134 -18.74 -8.92 -0.41
N GLY A 135 -19.96 -8.92 -0.94
CA GLY A 135 -21.19 -8.62 -0.18
C GLY A 135 -21.54 -7.12 -0.07
N TYR A 136 -20.66 -6.21 -0.51
CA TYR A 136 -20.92 -4.77 -0.49
C TYR A 136 -21.39 -4.18 -1.82
N LEU A 137 -21.26 -4.93 -2.92
CA LEU A 137 -21.46 -4.43 -4.27
C LEU A 137 -22.66 -5.09 -4.93
N ASP A 138 -23.47 -4.26 -5.59
CA ASP A 138 -24.52 -4.70 -6.52
C ASP A 138 -24.31 -3.94 -7.85
N GLU A 139 -24.53 -4.60 -8.99
CA GLU A 139 -24.15 -4.07 -10.31
C GLU A 139 -25.34 -4.01 -11.25
N MET A 140 -25.41 -2.99 -12.09
CA MET A 140 -26.50 -2.80 -13.04
C MET A 140 -26.03 -2.08 -14.31
N GLN A 141 -26.52 -2.52 -15.46
CA GLN A 141 -26.41 -1.78 -16.72
C GLN A 141 -27.73 -1.06 -17.03
N GLN A 142 -27.65 0.17 -17.54
CA GLN A 142 -28.78 0.91 -18.10
C GLN A 142 -28.34 1.65 -19.36
N GLY A 143 -28.71 1.14 -20.53
CA GLY A 143 -28.23 1.64 -21.81
C GLY A 143 -26.70 1.62 -21.88
N ASP A 144 -26.11 2.78 -22.19
CA ASP A 144 -24.65 2.98 -22.27
C ASP A 144 -24.01 3.33 -20.92
N LEU A 145 -24.75 3.22 -19.81
CA LEU A 145 -24.26 3.49 -18.47
C LEU A 145 -24.16 2.19 -17.66
N PHE A 146 -23.13 2.13 -16.81
CA PHE A 146 -22.95 1.06 -15.84
C PHE A 146 -22.88 1.65 -14.43
N PHE A 147 -23.57 1.00 -13.51
CA PHE A 147 -23.69 1.41 -12.11
C PHE A 147 -23.19 0.31 -11.19
N ILE A 148 -22.36 0.70 -10.22
CA ILE A 148 -21.96 -0.17 -9.10
C ILE A 148 -22.50 0.48 -7.83
N PHE A 149 -23.53 -0.13 -7.26
CA PHE A 149 -24.09 0.25 -5.97
C PHE A 149 -23.18 -0.27 -4.87
N VAL A 150 -22.79 0.60 -3.95
CA VAL A 150 -21.84 0.33 -2.88
C VAL A 150 -22.55 0.55 -1.55
N LYS A 151 -22.70 -0.52 -0.76
CA LYS A 151 -23.21 -0.46 0.62
C LYS A 151 -22.18 0.23 1.51
N SER A 152 -22.61 0.82 2.62
CA SER A 152 -21.67 1.33 3.62
C SER A 152 -20.81 0.19 4.18
N TRP A 153 -19.55 0.49 4.50
CA TRP A 153 -18.70 -0.44 5.23
C TRP A 153 -19.30 -0.81 6.59
N ASN A 154 -19.20 -2.09 6.93
CA ASN A 154 -19.63 -2.63 8.22
C ASN A 154 -18.40 -2.98 9.06
N ALA A 155 -18.15 -2.18 10.11
CA ALA A 155 -17.00 -2.36 11.00
C ALA A 155 -17.10 -3.65 11.85
N GLU A 156 -18.31 -4.08 12.20
CA GLU A 156 -18.57 -5.26 13.03
C GLU A 156 -18.23 -6.53 12.27
N ALA A 157 -18.81 -6.67 11.06
CA ALA A 157 -18.60 -7.85 10.22
C ALA A 157 -17.15 -7.98 9.74
N SER A 158 -16.45 -6.86 9.55
CA SER A 158 -15.06 -6.86 9.06
C SER A 158 -14.01 -6.91 10.18
N GLY A 159 -14.37 -6.54 11.41
CA GLY A 159 -13.45 -6.37 12.53
C GLY A 159 -12.50 -5.17 12.40
N VAL A 160 -12.67 -4.31 11.39
CA VAL A 160 -11.86 -3.09 11.16
C VAL A 160 -12.74 -1.89 10.83
N ARG A 161 -12.31 -0.70 11.26
CA ARG A 161 -13.14 0.52 11.19
C ARG A 161 -13.36 1.07 9.79
N LEU A 162 -12.51 0.75 8.82
CA LEU A 162 -12.61 1.28 7.46
C LEU A 162 -12.06 0.31 6.42
N ALA A 163 -12.59 0.42 5.20
CA ALA A 163 -12.11 -0.27 4.03
C ALA A 163 -10.73 0.29 3.60
N THR A 164 -9.80 -0.61 3.33
CA THR A 164 -8.44 -0.27 2.89
C THR A 164 -8.03 -1.26 1.79
N LEU A 165 -7.63 -0.75 0.62
CA LEU A 165 -7.14 -1.58 -0.48
C LEU A 165 -5.74 -2.16 -0.19
N SER A 166 -4.88 -1.36 0.44
CA SER A 166 -3.56 -1.77 0.92
C SER A 166 -3.18 -0.91 2.11
N SER A 167 -2.77 -1.54 3.21
CA SER A 167 -2.26 -0.80 4.38
C SER A 167 -0.93 -0.12 4.08
N ASN A 168 -0.17 -0.66 3.11
CA ASN A 168 1.22 -0.32 2.83
C ASN A 168 2.15 -0.45 4.06
N LEU A 169 1.71 -1.20 5.08
CA LEU A 169 2.56 -1.69 6.16
C LEU A 169 3.03 -3.09 5.78
N TYR A 170 4.34 -3.27 5.74
CA TYR A 170 4.93 -4.57 5.45
C TYR A 170 5.51 -5.19 6.69
N HIS A 171 5.60 -6.51 6.69
CA HIS A 171 6.38 -7.27 7.66
C HIS A 171 7.18 -8.36 6.94
N ARG A 172 8.23 -8.81 7.62
CA ARG A 172 8.89 -10.06 7.28
C ARG A 172 8.16 -11.19 7.99
N TYR A 173 7.78 -12.22 7.23
CA TYR A 173 7.30 -13.48 7.79
C TYR A 173 8.10 -14.62 7.17
N ARG A 174 8.96 -15.26 7.97
CA ARG A 174 9.94 -16.23 7.45
C ARG A 174 10.76 -15.57 6.34
N ALA A 175 10.76 -16.12 5.12
CA ALA A 175 11.49 -15.59 3.97
C ALA A 175 10.67 -14.63 3.09
N SER A 176 9.40 -14.33 3.40
CA SER A 176 8.54 -13.46 2.59
C SER A 176 8.44 -12.04 3.15
N THR A 177 8.26 -11.09 2.23
CA THR A 177 7.92 -9.70 2.52
C THR A 177 6.46 -9.49 2.12
N ASP A 178 5.58 -9.47 3.12
CA ASP A 178 4.14 -9.42 2.91
C ASP A 178 3.56 -8.10 3.41
N VAL A 179 2.56 -7.60 2.68
CA VAL A 179 1.75 -6.46 3.14
C VAL A 179 0.76 -6.96 4.18
N MET A 180 0.70 -6.28 5.33
CA MET A 180 -0.29 -6.57 6.35
C MET A 180 -1.68 -6.26 5.80
N ASN A 181 -2.60 -7.23 5.85
CA ASN A 181 -4.00 -6.95 5.62
C ASN A 181 -4.56 -6.00 6.71
N SER A 182 -5.79 -5.52 6.55
CA SER A 182 -6.34 -4.50 7.47
C SER A 182 -6.40 -4.97 8.92
N GLN A 183 -6.70 -6.25 9.17
CA GLN A 183 -6.79 -6.85 10.49
C GLN A 183 -5.39 -7.01 11.12
N GLU A 184 -4.42 -7.52 10.37
CA GLU A 184 -3.02 -7.61 10.78
C GLU A 184 -2.43 -6.24 11.10
N ALA A 185 -2.70 -5.24 10.25
CA ALA A 185 -2.26 -3.87 10.46
C ALA A 185 -2.87 -3.28 11.73
N LEU A 186 -4.16 -3.50 12.00
CA LEU A 186 -4.80 -3.07 13.24
C LEU A 186 -4.14 -3.70 14.48
N ALA A 187 -3.94 -5.02 14.44
CA ALA A 187 -3.31 -5.76 15.54
C ALA A 187 -1.87 -5.26 15.79
N PHE A 188 -1.10 -5.03 14.72
CA PHE A 188 0.25 -4.49 14.77
C PHE A 188 0.28 -3.09 15.44
N LEU A 189 -0.58 -2.16 14.98
CA LEU A 189 -0.65 -0.81 15.53
C LEU A 189 -1.04 -0.80 17.02
N LYS A 190 -2.00 -1.64 17.42
CA LYS A 190 -2.38 -1.86 18.83
C LYS A 190 -1.22 -2.39 19.65
N GLY A 191 -0.52 -3.43 19.16
CA GLY A 191 0.64 -4.00 19.85
C GLY A 191 1.78 -3.01 20.04
N ARG A 192 2.05 -2.16 19.04
CA ARG A 192 3.09 -1.11 19.15
C ARG A 192 2.74 -0.03 20.17
N THR A 193 1.45 0.32 20.29
CA THR A 193 0.97 1.29 21.28
C THR A 193 1.07 0.73 22.70
N GLN A 194 0.62 -0.51 22.92
CA GLN A 194 0.63 -1.16 24.25
C GLN A 194 2.06 -1.39 24.78
N THR A 195 2.98 -1.80 23.91
CA THR A 195 4.40 -1.98 24.27
C THR A 195 5.03 -0.69 24.82
N LEU A 196 4.60 0.47 24.31
CA LEU A 196 5.07 1.77 24.77
C LEU A 196 4.48 2.17 26.13
N VAL A 197 3.19 1.86 26.36
CA VAL A 197 2.54 2.10 27.66
C VAL A 197 3.18 1.24 28.76
N ASN A 198 3.46 -0.03 28.44
CA ASN A 198 4.09 -0.99 29.35
C ASN A 198 5.61 -0.83 29.47
N THR A 199 6.24 0.17 28.82
CA THR A 199 7.66 0.48 29.09
C THR A 199 7.83 1.51 30.21
N ASN A 200 6.74 2.13 30.68
CA ASN A 200 6.71 2.93 31.91
C ASN A 200 6.47 2.08 33.18
N ASP A 201 5.94 0.86 33.03
CA ASP A 201 5.84 -0.16 34.09
C ASP A 201 6.68 -1.36 33.66
N SER A 202 7.86 -1.52 34.24
CA SER A 202 8.85 -2.55 33.89
C SER A 202 8.26 -3.98 33.87
N SER A 203 7.74 -4.40 32.71
CA SER A 203 7.56 -5.80 32.34
C SER A 203 7.49 -5.93 30.81
N SER A 204 8.58 -6.40 30.22
CA SER A 204 8.67 -6.69 28.79
C SER A 204 7.71 -7.82 28.43
N LEU A 205 6.57 -7.50 27.81
CA LEU A 205 5.77 -8.53 27.15
C LEU A 205 6.42 -8.86 25.81
N SER A 206 7.14 -9.98 25.80
CA SER A 206 7.62 -10.64 24.59
C SER A 206 6.45 -10.92 23.63
N PRO A 207 6.62 -10.80 22.31
CA PRO A 207 5.65 -11.34 21.36
C PRO A 207 5.41 -12.82 21.68
N GLN A 208 4.15 -13.24 21.66
CA GLN A 208 3.72 -14.63 21.88
C GLN A 208 4.71 -15.64 21.30
N LYS A 209 5.18 -16.55 22.17
CA LYS A 209 5.87 -17.78 21.78
C LYS A 209 5.00 -18.58 20.81
N VAL A 210 5.24 -18.43 19.51
CA VAL A 210 5.07 -19.55 18.58
C VAL A 210 6.40 -20.33 18.63
N ARG A 211 6.54 -21.19 19.64
CA ARG A 211 7.63 -22.16 19.69
C ARG A 211 7.25 -23.37 18.84
N ALA A 212 7.82 -23.46 17.64
CA ALA A 212 8.32 -24.72 17.07
C ALA A 212 9.11 -24.41 15.78
N GLY A 213 10.45 -24.50 15.87
CA GLY A 213 11.34 -24.66 14.71
C GLY A 213 12.27 -23.50 14.35
N VAL A 214 13.08 -22.97 15.28
CA VAL A 214 14.12 -21.98 14.92
C VAL A 214 15.39 -22.17 15.77
N GLN A 215 16.25 -23.11 15.39
CA GLN A 215 17.68 -23.05 15.73
C GLN A 215 18.50 -22.33 14.63
N ASP A 216 17.89 -21.96 13.51
CA ASP A 216 18.62 -21.57 12.28
C ASP A 216 18.70 -20.05 12.01
N ASP A 217 17.68 -19.28 12.41
CA ASP A 217 17.55 -17.86 11.99
C ASP A 217 18.57 -16.92 12.67
N GLY A 218 18.99 -17.25 13.89
CA GLY A 218 20.08 -16.54 14.58
C GLY A 218 21.44 -16.71 13.89
N ASN A 219 21.70 -17.91 13.36
CA ASN A 219 22.92 -18.18 12.60
C ASN A 219 22.91 -17.45 11.26
N ILE A 220 21.75 -17.41 10.57
CA ILE A 220 21.61 -16.67 9.32
C ILE A 220 21.85 -15.16 9.52
N ARG A 221 21.33 -14.56 10.60
CA ARG A 221 21.57 -13.15 10.92
C ARG A 221 23.07 -12.86 11.14
N ALA A 222 23.79 -13.75 11.82
CA ALA A 222 25.22 -13.63 12.02
C ALA A 222 25.99 -13.75 10.69
N SER A 223 25.63 -14.70 9.83
CA SER A 223 26.20 -14.84 8.48
C SER A 223 25.96 -13.61 7.61
N ALA A 224 24.77 -13.02 7.68
CA ALA A 224 24.45 -11.77 6.98
C ALA A 224 25.26 -10.59 7.50
N ALA A 225 25.45 -10.49 8.82
CA ALA A 225 26.30 -9.46 9.42
C ALA A 225 27.77 -9.64 9.00
N ALA A 226 28.27 -10.87 8.92
CA ALA A 226 29.61 -11.18 8.42
C ALA A 226 29.75 -10.81 6.93
N LEU A 227 28.75 -11.12 6.10
CA LEU A 227 28.73 -10.71 4.69
C LEU A 227 28.73 -9.18 4.55
N PHE A 228 27.92 -8.48 5.34
CA PHE A 228 27.87 -7.01 5.38
C PHE A 228 29.20 -6.38 5.87
N ALA A 229 30.03 -7.12 6.61
CA ALA A 229 31.34 -6.66 7.05
C ALA A 229 32.44 -6.83 5.98
N ARG A 230 32.23 -7.66 4.96
CA ARG A 230 33.21 -7.88 3.88
C ARG A 230 33.42 -6.61 3.06
N THR A 231 34.52 -6.59 2.30
CA THR A 231 34.84 -5.53 1.34
C THR A 231 34.68 -6.00 -0.11
N HIS A 232 34.92 -7.29 -0.37
CA HIS A 232 34.86 -7.90 -1.70
C HIS A 232 34.20 -9.28 -1.65
N LEU A 233 33.67 -9.70 -2.80
CA LEU A 233 32.97 -10.96 -3.07
C LEU A 233 33.43 -11.51 -4.43
N GLN A 234 33.30 -12.82 -4.64
CA GLN A 234 33.59 -13.42 -5.95
C GLN A 234 32.31 -13.55 -6.79
N PHE A 235 32.42 -13.26 -8.09
CA PHE A 235 31.34 -13.48 -9.04
C PHE A 235 30.98 -14.97 -9.11
N LEU A 236 29.69 -15.29 -9.01
CA LEU A 236 29.11 -16.64 -8.86
C LEU A 236 29.51 -17.37 -7.56
N GLU A 237 30.05 -16.68 -6.56
CA GLU A 237 30.16 -17.23 -5.20
C GLU A 237 28.77 -17.58 -4.69
N GLU A 238 28.58 -18.81 -4.25
CA GLU A 238 27.35 -19.26 -3.60
C GLU A 238 27.41 -18.94 -2.10
N LEU A 239 26.45 -18.16 -1.62
CA LEU A 239 26.34 -17.84 -0.21
C LEU A 239 25.80 -19.04 0.58
N ASN A 240 26.34 -19.25 1.78
CA ASN A 240 26.01 -20.37 2.65
C ASN A 240 24.73 -20.17 3.49
N PHE A 241 23.89 -19.20 3.13
CA PHE A 241 22.62 -18.93 3.80
C PHE A 241 21.58 -18.43 2.79
N THR A 242 20.30 -18.47 3.19
CA THR A 242 19.16 -18.13 2.35
C THR A 242 18.46 -16.86 2.82
N THR A 243 17.46 -16.43 2.06
CA THR A 243 16.45 -15.51 2.54
C THR A 243 15.77 -16.05 3.80
N SER A 244 15.46 -15.13 4.71
CA SER A 244 15.02 -15.43 6.07
C SER A 244 14.35 -14.21 6.71
N LEU A 245 13.98 -14.29 7.99
CA LEU A 245 13.36 -13.16 8.69
C LEU A 245 14.25 -11.91 8.68
N HIS A 246 15.57 -12.12 8.64
CA HIS A 246 16.59 -11.08 8.74
C HIS A 246 17.35 -10.83 7.43
N VAL A 247 17.05 -11.56 6.35
CA VAL A 247 17.80 -11.47 5.08
C VAL A 247 16.86 -11.48 3.89
N GLU A 248 16.98 -10.50 3.01
CA GLU A 248 16.32 -10.46 1.70
C GLU A 248 17.38 -10.37 0.59
N PHE A 249 17.27 -11.24 -0.42
CA PHE A 249 18.06 -11.18 -1.64
C PHE A 249 17.21 -10.56 -2.76
N LYS A 250 17.82 -9.66 -3.54
CA LYS A 250 17.20 -9.03 -4.71
C LYS A 250 18.19 -9.01 -5.85
N MET A 251 17.67 -9.20 -7.05
CA MET A 251 18.41 -8.95 -8.28
C MET A 251 18.19 -7.51 -8.75
N PHE A 252 19.21 -6.93 -9.39
CA PHE A 252 19.04 -5.65 -10.08
C PHE A 252 18.15 -5.83 -11.31
N SER A 253 17.26 -4.87 -11.56
CA SER A 253 16.56 -4.74 -12.83
C SER A 253 17.50 -4.18 -13.91
N THR A 254 17.02 -4.07 -15.15
CA THR A 254 17.75 -3.46 -16.27
C THR A 254 18.23 -2.05 -15.92
N GLU A 255 17.41 -1.29 -15.18
CA GLU A 255 17.79 -0.02 -14.58
C GLU A 255 17.99 -0.18 -13.06
N VAL A 256 19.22 0.03 -12.61
CA VAL A 256 19.62 -0.13 -11.20
C VAL A 256 18.82 0.80 -10.28
N SER A 257 18.57 2.05 -10.70
CA SER A 257 17.80 3.04 -9.93
C SER A 257 16.32 2.65 -9.76
N GLN A 258 15.71 2.04 -10.78
CA GLN A 258 14.32 1.58 -10.73
C GLN A 258 14.12 0.48 -9.69
N CYS A 259 15.10 -0.42 -9.55
CA CYS A 259 15.08 -1.50 -8.57
C CYS A 259 14.85 -1.01 -7.14
N PHE A 260 15.51 0.09 -6.76
CA PHE A 260 15.35 0.70 -5.45
C PHE A 260 13.98 1.33 -5.29
N ASN A 261 13.50 2.09 -6.28
CA ASN A 261 12.20 2.75 -6.18
C ASN A 261 11.03 1.75 -6.05
N GLU A 262 11.14 0.58 -6.67
CA GLU A 262 10.08 -0.41 -6.68
C GLU A 262 10.10 -1.35 -5.47
N SER A 263 11.28 -1.79 -5.03
CA SER A 263 11.41 -2.87 -4.04
C SER A 263 11.98 -2.45 -2.68
N LEU A 264 12.74 -1.35 -2.62
CA LEU A 264 13.34 -0.91 -1.37
C LEU A 264 12.28 -0.45 -0.33
N PRO A 265 11.22 0.31 -0.69
CA PRO A 265 10.21 0.74 0.28
C PRO A 265 9.56 -0.39 1.05
N SER A 266 9.15 -1.46 0.36
CA SER A 266 8.51 -2.62 0.99
C SER A 266 9.49 -3.38 1.88
N CYS A 267 10.73 -3.58 1.43
CA CYS A 267 11.76 -4.25 2.25
C CYS A 267 12.09 -3.44 3.51
N VAL A 268 12.27 -2.13 3.40
CA VAL A 268 12.60 -1.27 4.55
C VAL A 268 11.44 -1.21 5.53
N SER A 269 10.20 -1.04 5.05
CA SER A 269 8.99 -1.15 5.87
C SER A 269 8.94 -2.49 6.61
N ALA A 270 9.18 -3.59 5.90
CA ALA A 270 9.12 -4.93 6.45
C ALA A 270 10.14 -5.15 7.58
N PHE A 271 11.41 -4.84 7.35
CA PHE A 271 12.47 -5.01 8.36
C PHE A 271 12.31 -4.05 9.54
N ALA A 272 11.94 -2.80 9.28
CA ALA A 272 11.70 -1.80 10.33
C ALA A 272 10.55 -2.21 11.26
N ASN A 273 9.46 -2.76 10.69
CA ASN A 273 8.29 -3.19 11.45
C ASN A 273 8.46 -4.53 12.16
N THR A 274 9.52 -5.29 11.88
CA THR A 274 9.84 -6.57 12.57
C THR A 274 11.05 -6.43 13.49
N GLU A 275 12.16 -7.10 13.18
CA GLU A 275 13.35 -7.25 14.02
C GLU A 275 14.62 -6.60 13.43
N GLY A 276 14.45 -5.87 12.32
CA GLY A 276 15.55 -5.42 11.48
C GLY A 276 16.16 -6.56 10.67
N GLY A 277 17.08 -6.22 9.77
CA GLY A 277 17.72 -7.18 8.89
C GLY A 277 18.59 -6.55 7.82
N TYR A 278 18.87 -7.34 6.79
CA TYR A 278 19.80 -7.04 5.70
C TYR A 278 19.12 -7.29 4.36
N ILE A 279 19.31 -6.36 3.42
CA ILE A 279 18.91 -6.48 2.03
C ILE A 279 20.19 -6.53 1.20
N PHE A 280 20.34 -7.54 0.35
CA PHE A 280 21.47 -7.63 -0.58
C PHE A 280 20.95 -7.59 -2.03
N PHE A 281 21.17 -6.46 -2.70
CA PHE A 281 20.90 -6.29 -4.12
C PHE A 281 22.10 -6.76 -4.95
N GLY A 282 21.83 -7.58 -5.97
CA GLY A 282 22.84 -8.27 -6.78
C GLY A 282 23.10 -9.71 -6.35
N VAL A 283 22.21 -10.32 -5.56
CA VAL A 283 22.28 -11.74 -5.19
C VAL A 283 21.02 -12.43 -5.69
N CYS A 284 21.19 -13.55 -6.40
CA CYS A 284 20.07 -14.36 -6.89
C CYS A 284 19.47 -15.16 -5.73
N ASP A 285 18.16 -15.08 -5.52
CA ASP A 285 17.49 -15.77 -4.41
C ASP A 285 17.48 -17.30 -4.62
N GLU A 286 17.24 -17.74 -5.85
CA GLU A 286 17.11 -19.15 -6.21
C GLU A 286 18.45 -19.90 -6.12
N THR A 287 19.52 -19.31 -6.65
CA THR A 287 20.85 -19.93 -6.67
C THR A 287 21.77 -19.47 -5.54
N LYS A 288 21.39 -18.42 -4.81
CA LYS A 288 22.20 -17.77 -3.75
C LYS A 288 23.54 -17.24 -4.27
N GLN A 289 23.67 -17.07 -5.58
CA GLN A 289 24.90 -16.65 -6.22
C GLN A 289 25.05 -15.13 -6.24
N VAL A 290 26.26 -14.66 -6.02
CA VAL A 290 26.66 -13.25 -6.15
C VAL A 290 26.80 -12.90 -7.64
N ILE A 291 25.97 -11.97 -8.10
CA ILE A 291 25.99 -11.45 -9.48
C ILE A 291 26.48 -10.00 -9.50
N GLY A 292 25.89 -9.15 -8.67
CA GLY A 292 26.14 -7.71 -8.63
C GLY A 292 25.54 -6.93 -9.80
N CYS A 293 25.92 -5.67 -9.93
CA CYS A 293 25.69 -4.81 -11.10
C CYS A 293 27.02 -4.43 -11.74
N GLU A 294 27.07 -4.30 -13.06
CA GLU A 294 28.28 -3.91 -13.79
C GLU A 294 28.80 -2.54 -13.33
N LYS A 295 30.12 -2.44 -13.11
CA LYS A 295 30.76 -1.21 -12.59
C LYS A 295 30.57 0.00 -13.52
N GLU A 296 30.45 -0.21 -14.84
CA GLU A 296 30.28 0.85 -15.83
C GLU A 296 28.87 1.45 -15.81
N LYS A 297 27.89 0.71 -15.28
CA LYS A 297 26.48 1.11 -15.26
C LYS A 297 26.09 1.86 -13.99
N VAL A 298 27.00 2.06 -13.04
CA VAL A 298 26.66 2.53 -11.69
C VAL A 298 27.59 3.64 -11.21
N ASP A 299 26.99 4.79 -10.89
CA ASP A 299 27.57 5.81 -10.03
C ASP A 299 27.16 5.52 -8.58
N LEU A 300 28.12 5.09 -7.75
CA LEU A 300 27.88 4.73 -6.35
C LEU A 300 27.39 5.92 -5.50
N VAL A 301 27.83 7.14 -5.82
CA VAL A 301 27.43 8.35 -5.08
C VAL A 301 25.98 8.68 -5.39
N ALA A 302 25.62 8.70 -6.68
CA ALA A 302 24.23 8.88 -7.09
C ALA A 302 23.32 7.78 -6.53
N LEU A 303 23.82 6.54 -6.49
CA LEU A 303 23.05 5.41 -5.97
C LEU A 303 22.81 5.50 -4.46
N SER A 304 23.86 5.82 -3.70
CA SER A 304 23.74 6.07 -2.26
C SER A 304 22.73 7.19 -1.97
N HIS A 305 22.76 8.26 -2.76
CA HIS A 305 21.82 9.37 -2.62
C HIS A 305 20.38 8.95 -2.96
N SER A 306 20.19 8.13 -4.01
CA SER A 306 18.88 7.59 -4.37
C SER A 306 18.29 6.70 -3.28
N ILE A 307 19.11 5.87 -2.64
CA ILE A 307 18.70 5.02 -1.52
C ILE A 307 18.29 5.88 -0.32
N ASP A 308 19.11 6.87 0.04
CA ASP A 308 18.81 7.80 1.14
C ASP A 308 17.50 8.56 0.89
N CYS A 309 17.33 9.11 -0.31
CA CYS A 309 16.11 9.79 -0.73
C CYS A 309 14.88 8.86 -0.69
N CYS A 310 15.03 7.61 -1.08
CA CYS A 310 13.95 6.62 -1.05
C CYS A 310 13.51 6.34 0.39
N ILE A 311 14.46 6.05 1.29
CA ILE A 311 14.17 5.69 2.69
C ILE A 311 13.60 6.88 3.47
N ARG A 312 14.14 8.09 3.27
CA ARG A 312 13.66 9.31 3.96
C ARG A 312 12.25 9.73 3.56
N LYS A 313 11.78 9.34 2.37
CA LYS A 313 10.42 9.63 1.89
C LYS A 313 9.36 8.69 2.46
N LEU A 314 9.75 7.59 3.09
CA LEU A 314 8.82 6.61 3.64
C LEU A 314 7.94 7.25 4.72
N PRO A 315 6.60 7.09 4.68
CA PRO A 315 5.75 7.61 5.73
C PRO A 315 6.00 6.87 7.04
N VAL A 316 6.20 7.62 8.11
CA VAL A 316 6.44 7.08 9.45
C VAL A 316 5.38 7.61 10.40
N HIS A 317 4.87 6.75 11.27
CA HIS A 317 4.02 7.16 12.38
C HIS A 317 4.65 6.81 13.71
N HIS A 318 4.70 7.81 14.59
CA HIS A 318 5.23 7.68 15.94
C HIS A 318 4.11 7.66 16.96
N PHE A 319 4.10 6.61 17.78
CA PHE A 319 3.39 6.58 19.05
C PHE A 319 4.25 7.14 20.19
N CYS A 320 5.58 7.11 20.03
CA CYS A 320 6.54 7.58 21.02
C CYS A 320 6.87 9.08 20.88
N THR A 321 7.41 9.66 21.96
CA THR A 321 7.83 11.06 22.02
C THR A 321 9.16 11.34 21.31
N GLN A 322 10.02 10.32 21.20
CA GLN A 322 11.41 10.47 20.73
C GLN A 322 11.54 10.77 19.22
N ARG A 323 10.53 10.43 18.40
CA ARG A 323 10.45 10.75 16.96
C ARG A 323 11.72 10.50 16.14
N HIS A 324 12.38 9.36 16.38
CA HIS A 324 13.60 8.99 15.68
C HIS A 324 13.38 8.70 14.18
N GLU A 325 14.38 9.02 13.35
CA GLU A 325 14.41 8.58 11.95
C GLU A 325 14.65 7.07 11.82
N ILE A 326 14.35 6.51 10.65
CA ILE A 326 14.67 5.13 10.30
C ILE A 326 16.19 5.00 10.29
N LYS A 327 16.74 4.11 11.12
CA LYS A 327 18.17 3.84 11.18
C LYS A 327 18.55 2.75 10.17
N TYR A 328 19.49 3.08 9.29
CA TYR A 328 20.02 2.14 8.31
C TYR A 328 21.49 2.43 7.99
N ALA A 329 22.17 1.46 7.40
CA ALA A 329 23.52 1.60 6.85
C ALA A 329 23.58 0.99 5.46
N VAL A 330 24.26 1.65 4.54
CA VAL A 330 24.46 1.19 3.15
C VAL A 330 25.94 0.89 2.93
N LYS A 331 26.24 -0.21 2.26
CA LYS A 331 27.57 -0.56 1.78
C LYS A 331 27.51 -1.09 0.35
N PHE A 332 28.54 -0.78 -0.43
CA PHE A 332 28.76 -1.37 -1.74
C PHE A 332 29.92 -2.35 -1.62
N LEU A 333 29.64 -3.63 -1.80
CA LEU A 333 30.61 -4.71 -1.75
C LEU A 333 31.15 -4.95 -3.16
N GLU A 334 32.47 -4.90 -3.35
CA GLU A 334 33.07 -5.13 -4.66
C GLU A 334 32.86 -6.58 -5.10
N VAL A 335 32.42 -6.80 -6.34
CA VAL A 335 32.31 -8.13 -6.94
C VAL A 335 33.46 -8.28 -7.92
N HIS A 336 34.33 -9.26 -7.69
CA HIS A 336 35.49 -9.54 -8.53
C HIS A 336 35.24 -10.77 -9.39
N ARG A 337 35.71 -10.73 -10.63
CA ARG A 337 35.69 -11.86 -11.56
C ARG A 337 37.10 -12.08 -12.08
N LYS A 338 37.69 -13.25 -11.78
CA LYS A 338 39.08 -13.58 -12.13
C LYS A 338 40.09 -12.50 -11.67
N GLY A 339 39.89 -11.95 -10.47
CA GLY A 339 40.77 -10.94 -9.88
C GLY A 339 40.57 -9.50 -10.38
N ALA A 340 39.66 -9.26 -11.34
CA ALA A 340 39.31 -7.92 -11.78
C ALA A 340 37.97 -7.47 -11.18
N LEU A 341 37.85 -6.19 -10.84
CA LEU A 341 36.57 -5.58 -10.45
C LEU A 341 35.56 -5.73 -11.59
N HIS A 342 34.49 -6.48 -11.32
CA HIS A 342 33.37 -6.73 -12.23
C HIS A 342 32.20 -5.79 -11.94
N GLY A 343 31.91 -5.54 -10.66
CA GLY A 343 30.70 -4.86 -10.28
C GLY A 343 30.54 -4.68 -8.77
N TYR A 344 29.30 -4.42 -8.35
CA TYR A 344 28.98 -4.19 -6.94
C TYR A 344 27.72 -4.93 -6.49
N VAL A 345 27.72 -5.40 -5.25
CA VAL A 345 26.50 -5.73 -4.49
C VAL A 345 26.16 -4.55 -3.60
N CYS A 346 24.90 -4.12 -3.58
CA CYS A 346 24.44 -3.11 -2.63
C CYS A 346 23.82 -3.79 -1.41
N ALA A 347 24.49 -3.64 -0.27
CA ALA A 347 24.07 -4.21 1.01
C ALA A 347 23.47 -3.11 1.89
N ILE A 348 22.26 -3.32 2.39
CA ILE A 348 21.54 -2.35 3.23
C ILE A 348 21.15 -3.04 4.53
N LYS A 349 21.64 -2.52 5.66
CA LYS A 349 21.21 -2.94 7.00
C LYS A 349 20.12 -2.00 7.49
N VAL A 350 18.96 -2.53 7.89
CA VAL A 350 17.85 -1.77 8.48
C VAL A 350 17.69 -2.19 9.94
N GLU A 351 17.67 -1.23 10.86
CA GLU A 351 17.42 -1.52 12.27
C GLU A 351 15.93 -1.61 12.56
N ARG A 352 15.57 -2.36 13.61
CA ARG A 352 14.19 -2.40 14.11
C ARG A 352 13.74 -0.99 14.48
N PHE A 353 12.57 -0.61 14.01
CA PHE A 353 11.95 0.65 14.33
C PHE A 353 11.02 0.54 15.54
N CYS A 354 10.91 1.63 16.31
CA CYS A 354 10.13 1.65 17.54
C CYS A 354 8.61 1.60 17.28
N CYS A 355 8.14 2.30 16.25
CA CYS A 355 6.72 2.46 15.94
C CYS A 355 6.35 1.79 14.60
N ALA A 356 5.86 2.56 13.62
CA ALA A 356 5.39 2.03 12.34
C ALA A 356 6.03 2.78 11.15
N VAL A 357 6.56 2.02 10.19
CA VAL A 357 7.11 2.50 8.92
C VAL A 357 6.28 1.95 7.77
N PHE A 358 5.75 2.82 6.93
CA PHE A 358 4.98 2.46 5.75
C PHE A 358 5.87 2.51 4.51
N ALA A 359 5.61 1.63 3.53
CA ALA A 359 6.25 1.71 2.22
C ALA A 359 5.75 2.93 1.43
N GLU A 360 4.45 3.24 1.57
CA GLU A 360 3.75 4.36 0.94
C GLU A 360 2.56 4.79 1.81
N VAL A 361 1.89 5.90 1.47
CA VAL A 361 0.66 6.32 2.18
C VAL A 361 -0.40 5.21 2.03
N PRO A 362 -1.14 4.85 3.10
CA PRO A 362 -2.18 3.81 3.02
C PRO A 362 -3.14 4.04 1.85
N SER A 363 -3.41 2.97 1.11
CA SER A 363 -4.36 2.97 0.01
C SER A 363 -5.78 2.85 0.57
N SER A 364 -6.29 3.95 1.10
CA SER A 364 -7.66 4.09 1.59
C SER A 364 -8.19 5.48 1.27
N TRP A 365 -9.45 5.56 0.85
CA TRP A 365 -10.06 6.79 0.34
C TRP A 365 -11.36 7.12 1.08
N GLN A 366 -11.75 8.39 1.03
CA GLN A 366 -13.03 8.89 1.51
C GLN A 366 -13.60 9.92 0.53
N VAL A 367 -14.91 10.16 0.61
CA VAL A 367 -15.56 11.29 -0.04
C VAL A 367 -15.56 12.46 0.94
N LYS A 368 -14.81 13.51 0.61
CA LYS A 368 -14.70 14.72 1.42
C LYS A 368 -14.68 15.96 0.53
N ASP A 369 -15.53 16.93 0.86
CA ASP A 369 -15.73 18.17 0.08
C ASP A 369 -16.09 17.88 -1.38
N ASN A 370 -17.02 16.94 -1.60
CA ASN A 370 -17.47 16.47 -2.91
C ASN A 370 -16.35 15.97 -3.84
N ARG A 371 -15.28 15.40 -3.25
CA ARG A 371 -14.16 14.81 -3.97
C ARG A 371 -13.72 13.52 -3.32
N VAL A 372 -13.23 12.59 -4.13
CA VAL A 372 -12.50 11.42 -3.65
C VAL A 372 -11.11 11.88 -3.19
N LYS A 373 -10.81 11.71 -1.90
CA LYS A 373 -9.52 12.05 -1.30
C LYS A 373 -8.93 10.81 -0.63
N GLN A 374 -7.64 10.57 -0.85
CA GLN A 374 -6.91 9.55 -0.11
C GLN A 374 -6.75 10.02 1.34
N LEU A 375 -6.91 9.10 2.29
CA LEU A 375 -6.63 9.35 3.70
C LEU A 375 -5.11 9.52 3.88
N VAL A 376 -4.72 10.59 4.56
CA VAL A 376 -3.31 10.73 4.98
C VAL A 376 -3.00 9.73 6.09
N THR A 377 -1.75 9.26 6.19
CA THR A 377 -1.35 8.19 7.12
C THR A 377 -1.82 8.42 8.56
N LYS A 378 -1.71 9.66 9.06
CA LYS A 378 -2.16 10.01 10.42
C LYS A 378 -3.67 9.85 10.63
N GLU A 379 -4.48 10.28 9.65
CA GLU A 379 -5.93 10.15 9.71
C GLU A 379 -6.35 8.67 9.61
N TRP A 380 -5.70 7.92 8.71
CA TRP A 380 -5.96 6.49 8.55
C TRP A 380 -5.68 5.71 9.85
N ILE A 381 -4.53 5.94 10.50
CA ILE A 381 -4.22 5.30 11.79
C ILE A 381 -5.23 5.70 12.86
N ALA A 382 -5.61 6.98 12.94
CA ALA A 382 -6.57 7.46 13.92
C ALA A 382 -7.93 6.75 13.76
N TRP A 383 -8.41 6.56 12.53
CA TRP A 383 -9.64 5.84 12.26
C TRP A 383 -9.52 4.34 12.54
N MET A 384 -8.42 3.71 12.11
CA MET A 384 -8.18 2.28 12.37
C MET A 384 -8.18 1.97 13.87
N MET A 385 -7.57 2.84 14.66
CA MET A 385 -7.34 2.67 16.10
C MET A 385 -8.45 3.25 16.97
N GLU A 386 -9.47 3.87 16.38
CA GLU A 386 -10.60 4.45 17.10
C GLU A 386 -11.32 3.36 17.92
N ALA A 387 -11.58 3.65 19.19
CA ALA A 387 -12.22 2.73 20.12
C ALA A 387 -13.31 3.46 20.90
N ASP A 388 -14.29 2.71 21.39
CA ASP A 388 -15.34 3.27 22.22
C ASP A 388 -14.75 3.89 23.51
N PRO A 389 -15.37 4.97 24.02
CA PRO A 389 -14.95 5.61 25.25
C PRO A 389 -15.01 4.61 26.41
N ASP A 390 -14.02 4.68 27.29
CA ASP A 390 -14.05 3.94 28.55
C ASP A 390 -15.09 4.59 29.49
N LEU A 391 -16.20 3.89 29.68
CA LEU A 391 -17.28 4.31 30.57
C LEU A 391 -17.07 3.83 32.03
N SER A 392 -15.94 3.21 32.37
CA SER A 392 -15.64 2.75 33.74
C SER A 392 -15.77 3.86 34.79
N ARG A 393 -15.45 5.10 34.40
CA ARG A 393 -15.55 6.31 35.24
C ARG A 393 -16.94 6.97 35.25
N PHE A 394 -17.87 6.49 34.42
CA PHE A 394 -19.21 7.05 34.25
C PHE A 394 -20.25 5.94 34.39
N SER A 395 -20.43 5.44 35.62
CA SER A 395 -21.32 4.31 35.92
C SER A 395 -22.79 4.54 35.52
N GLU A 396 -23.20 5.79 35.34
CA GLU A 396 -24.55 6.19 34.92
C GLU A 396 -24.72 6.24 33.40
N MET A 397 -23.63 6.16 32.63
CA MET A 397 -23.65 6.15 31.16
C MET A 397 -23.63 4.72 30.63
N VAL A 398 -24.31 4.50 29.50
CA VAL A 398 -24.28 3.26 28.72
C VAL A 398 -24.09 3.57 27.25
N LEU A 399 -23.38 2.69 26.55
CA LEU A 399 -23.22 2.71 25.11
C LEU A 399 -24.56 2.37 24.43
N ALA A 400 -25.19 3.37 23.83
CA ALA A 400 -26.39 3.19 23.01
C ALA A 400 -26.04 2.83 21.56
N LEU A 401 -24.92 3.35 21.05
CA LEU A 401 -24.36 2.96 19.77
C LEU A 401 -22.84 2.85 19.90
N SER A 402 -22.31 1.64 19.66
CA SER A 402 -20.88 1.36 19.65
C SER A 402 -20.27 1.73 18.30
N LEU A 403 -19.00 2.14 18.31
CA LEU A 403 -18.21 2.30 17.09
C LEU A 403 -18.07 0.98 16.32
N SER A 404 -17.99 -0.15 17.04
CA SER A 404 -17.85 -1.46 16.42
C SER A 404 -19.06 -1.82 15.56
N SER A 405 -20.27 -1.45 15.97
CA SER A 405 -21.53 -1.72 15.27
C SER A 405 -21.94 -0.61 14.29
N SER A 406 -21.02 0.27 13.89
CA SER A 406 -21.35 1.49 13.15
C SER A 406 -20.54 1.66 11.88
N THR A 407 -20.99 2.56 11.00
CA THR A 407 -20.28 2.91 9.78
C THR A 407 -19.00 3.71 10.10
N PRO A 408 -18.04 3.82 9.17
CA PRO A 408 -16.73 4.42 9.45
C PRO A 408 -16.78 5.88 9.94
N ARG A 409 -17.84 6.63 9.62
CA ARG A 409 -18.00 8.03 10.04
C ARG A 409 -18.91 8.23 11.24
N SER A 410 -19.58 7.18 11.70
CA SER A 410 -20.42 7.23 12.89
C SER A 410 -19.57 7.40 14.14
N ARG A 411 -20.14 8.10 15.12
CA ARG A 411 -19.53 8.30 16.44
C ARG A 411 -20.23 7.44 17.47
N THR A 412 -19.54 7.13 18.57
CA THR A 412 -20.19 6.55 19.74
C THR A 412 -21.32 7.44 20.22
N VAL A 413 -22.45 6.84 20.55
CA VAL A 413 -23.54 7.51 21.27
C VAL A 413 -23.64 6.89 22.65
N CYS A 414 -23.42 7.72 23.68
CA CYS A 414 -23.64 7.34 25.07
C CYS A 414 -24.97 7.95 25.53
N THR A 415 -25.73 7.17 26.27
CA THR A 415 -26.97 7.62 26.91
C THR A 415 -26.87 7.35 28.40
N HIS A 416 -27.58 8.12 29.20
CA HIS A 416 -27.60 7.93 30.63
C HIS A 416 -28.71 6.95 31.01
N LYS A 417 -28.42 5.99 31.90
CA LYS A 417 -29.26 4.83 32.24
C LYS A 417 -30.70 5.16 32.62
N ASN A 418 -30.89 6.33 33.24
CA ASN A 418 -32.19 6.77 33.73
C ASN A 418 -32.98 7.64 32.73
N PHE A 419 -32.44 7.91 31.54
CA PHE A 419 -33.17 8.59 30.48
C PHE A 419 -33.66 7.57 29.46
N GLU A 420 -34.93 7.69 29.07
CA GLU A 420 -35.49 6.91 27.98
C GLU A 420 -34.75 7.20 26.67
N CYS A 421 -34.43 6.14 25.93
CA CYS A 421 -33.81 6.30 24.64
C CYS A 421 -34.84 6.85 23.62
N LEU A 422 -34.35 7.48 22.56
CA LEU A 422 -35.19 8.08 21.52
C LEU A 422 -36.22 7.09 20.94
N LYS A 423 -35.87 5.79 20.84
CA LYS A 423 -36.79 4.73 20.39
C LYS A 423 -37.97 4.53 21.34
N GLU A 424 -37.73 4.56 22.65
CA GLU A 424 -38.77 4.41 23.68
C GLU A 424 -39.66 5.64 23.73
N GLN A 425 -39.08 6.84 23.61
CA GLN A 425 -39.84 8.07 23.47
C GLN A 425 -40.67 8.08 22.17
N GLN A 426 -40.10 7.67 21.03
CA GLN A 426 -40.84 7.56 19.77
C GLN A 426 -41.99 6.56 19.88
N LYS A 427 -41.80 5.39 20.49
CA LYS A 427 -42.88 4.43 20.74
C LYS A 427 -43.97 4.99 21.66
N ARG A 428 -43.63 5.90 22.59
CA ARG A 428 -44.59 6.52 23.51
C ARG A 428 -45.38 7.66 22.87
N TYR A 429 -44.71 8.51 22.09
CA TYR A 429 -45.33 9.68 21.46
C TYR A 429 -45.97 9.35 20.10
N PHE A 430 -45.48 8.29 19.44
CA PHE A 430 -46.02 7.70 18.22
C PHE A 430 -46.25 6.20 18.45
N PRO A 431 -47.15 5.81 19.38
CA PRO A 431 -47.55 4.41 19.49
C PRO A 431 -48.10 4.00 18.14
N GLU A 432 -47.62 2.87 17.60
CA GLU A 432 -48.12 2.29 16.36
C GLU A 432 -49.64 2.12 16.48
N LYS A 433 -50.40 3.14 16.04
CA LYS A 433 -51.78 2.91 15.64
C LYS A 433 -51.66 2.00 14.45
N GLU A 434 -52.03 0.74 14.63
CA GLU A 434 -52.31 -0.20 13.56
C GLU A 434 -52.96 0.55 12.41
N MET A 435 -52.19 0.76 11.34
CA MET A 435 -52.70 1.28 10.10
C MET A 435 -53.44 0.14 9.43
N HIS A 436 -54.61 -0.18 9.95
CA HIS A 436 -55.62 -1.05 9.35
C HIS A 436 -56.29 -0.33 8.17
N MET A 437 -55.47 0.24 7.27
CA MET A 437 -55.85 1.12 6.17
C MET A 437 -54.85 0.97 5.01
N SER A 438 -54.48 -0.28 4.66
CA SER A 438 -53.73 -0.56 3.42
C SER A 438 -54.00 -1.92 2.77
N ASN A 439 -54.93 -2.73 3.29
CA ASN A 439 -55.40 -3.94 2.57
C ASN A 439 -56.65 -3.69 1.71
N GLU A 440 -57.36 -2.57 1.90
CA GLU A 440 -58.56 -2.25 1.09
C GLU A 440 -58.23 -1.40 -0.15
N LEU A 441 -57.15 -0.63 -0.13
CA LEU A 441 -56.65 0.13 -1.30
C LEU A 441 -55.87 -0.75 -2.28
N MET A 442 -55.19 -1.80 -1.81
CA MET A 442 -54.52 -2.79 -2.68
C MET A 442 -55.50 -3.74 -3.39
N LYS A 443 -56.73 -3.94 -2.88
CA LYS A 443 -57.77 -4.73 -3.58
C LYS A 443 -58.50 -3.97 -4.69
N ARG A 444 -58.46 -2.63 -4.70
CA ARG A 444 -59.10 -1.82 -5.76
C ARG A 444 -58.21 -1.55 -6.97
N CYS A 445 -56.89 -1.75 -6.88
CA CYS A 445 -55.99 -1.60 -8.03
C CYS A 445 -55.79 -2.87 -8.88
N SER A 446 -56.35 -4.02 -8.47
CA SER A 446 -56.25 -5.29 -9.22
C SER A 446 -57.49 -5.65 -10.04
N SER A 447 -58.49 -4.76 -10.16
CA SER A 447 -59.72 -5.01 -10.93
C SER A 447 -59.97 -4.06 -12.10
N HIS A 448 -58.99 -3.24 -12.51
CA HIS A 448 -59.06 -2.42 -13.74
C HIS A 448 -57.81 -2.65 -14.61
N GLN A 449 -57.71 -3.87 -15.14
CA GLN A 449 -56.98 -4.18 -16.36
C GLN A 449 -57.62 -5.45 -16.95
N GLN A 450 -58.75 -5.24 -17.63
CA GLN A 450 -59.29 -6.12 -18.65
C GLN A 450 -59.39 -5.30 -19.94
#